data_AF-A0A8T6XYU6-F1
#
_entry.id   AF-A0A8T6XYU6-F1
#
_cell.length_a   1.000
_cell.length_b   1.000
_cell.length_c   1.000
_cell.angle_alpha   90.00
_cell.angle_beta   90.00
_cell.angle_gamma   90.00
#
_symmetry.space_group_name_H-M   'P 1'
#
loop_
_entity.id
_entity.type
_entity.pdbx_description
1 polymer ?
#
loop_
_entity_poly.entity_id
_entity_poly.type
_entity_poly.pdbx_seq_one_letter_code
_entity_poly.pdbx_strand_id
1 'polypeptide(L)'
;VINYAGNFIADGKVTMNFFHKPNYIGVLTEDNIGFANKVAEMMTGADLETEYTEIIRTYVWEKVILNAALAPLSALTGMTMKEVTTFEDTTEMMKELLHEGITV
;
A
#
# COMPACT_ATOMS: atom_id res chain seq x y z
N VAL A 1 5.37 2.12 4.60
CA VAL A 1 4.43 1.80 3.51
C VAL A 1 4.80 0.43 2.96
N ILE A 2 3.89 -0.53 3.15
CA ILE A 2 4.04 -1.90 2.68
C ILE A 2 3.58 -1.99 1.23
N ASN A 3 4.34 -2.66 0.37
CA ASN A 3 4.04 -2.84 -1.05
C ASN A 3 4.07 -4.33 -1.46
N TYR A 4 3.55 -5.19 -0.58
CA TYR A 4 3.24 -6.58 -0.88
C TYR A 4 1.82 -6.89 -0.42
N ALA A 5 1.26 -7.99 -0.91
CA ALA A 5 0.05 -8.58 -0.36
C ALA A 5 0.24 -10.07 -0.15
N GLY A 6 -0.34 -10.58 0.93
CA GLY A 6 -0.43 -12.01 1.19
C GLY A 6 -1.76 -12.36 1.83
N ASN A 7 -2.18 -13.62 1.66
CA ASN A 7 -3.41 -14.16 2.21
C ASN A 7 -3.12 -15.45 2.97
N PHE A 8 -3.92 -15.72 4.01
CA PHE A 8 -3.99 -17.05 4.60
C PHE A 8 -4.82 -17.96 3.71
N ILE A 9 -4.29 -19.14 3.39
CA ILE A 9 -5.00 -20.18 2.63
C ILE A 9 -5.61 -21.20 3.61
N ALA A 10 -4.85 -21.55 4.65
CA ALA A 10 -5.24 -22.47 5.72
C ALA A 10 -4.32 -22.25 6.93
N ASP A 11 -4.54 -23.00 8.01
CA ASP A 11 -3.69 -22.95 9.20
C ASP A 11 -2.23 -23.22 8.85
N GLY A 12 -1.37 -22.24 9.15
CA GLY A 12 0.06 -22.28 8.84
C GLY A 12 0.41 -22.19 7.35
N LYS A 13 -0.56 -21.96 6.45
CA LYS A 13 -0.33 -21.79 5.01
C LYS A 13 -0.69 -20.38 4.56
N VAL A 14 0.33 -19.65 4.10
CA VAL A 14 0.19 -18.32 3.53
C VAL A 14 0.61 -18.34 2.07
N THR A 15 0.00 -17.47 1.27
CA THR A 15 0.46 -17.14 -0.07
C THR A 15 0.87 -15.68 -0.12
N MET A 16 1.92 -15.40 -0.86
CA MET A 16 2.34 -14.05 -1.20
C MET A 16 1.86 -13.78 -2.62
N ASN A 17 0.83 -12.94 -2.75
CA ASN A 17 0.19 -12.68 -4.05
C ASN A 17 1.10 -11.86 -4.96
N PHE A 18 1.78 -10.86 -4.37
CA PHE A 18 2.71 -10.01 -5.09
C PHE A 18 3.65 -9.31 -4.10
N PHE A 19 4.77 -8.82 -4.64
CA PHE A 19 5.63 -7.83 -4.00
C PHE A 19 6.19 -6.89 -5.03
N HIS A 20 5.86 -5.61 -4.87
CA HIS A 20 6.37 -4.53 -5.71
C HIS A 20 7.40 -3.77 -4.89
N LYS A 21 8.67 -3.97 -5.21
CA LYS A 21 9.78 -3.33 -4.51
C LYS A 21 9.85 -1.83 -4.85
N PRO A 22 10.36 -0.98 -3.93
CA PRO A 22 10.64 -1.28 -2.52
C PRO A 22 9.42 -1.02 -1.60
N ASN A 23 9.49 -1.48 -0.36
CA ASN A 23 8.73 -0.91 0.75
C ASN A 23 9.40 0.40 1.20
N TYR A 24 8.65 1.30 1.85
CA TYR A 24 9.22 2.54 2.38
C TYR A 24 9.06 2.64 3.89
N ILE A 25 10.08 3.12 4.59
CA ILE A 25 10.01 3.52 5.99
C ILE A 25 10.45 4.98 6.12
N GLY A 26 9.86 5.71 7.05
CA GLY A 26 10.32 7.04 7.40
C GLY A 26 10.07 7.32 8.87
N VAL A 27 10.42 8.52 9.29
CA VAL A 27 10.39 8.90 10.70
C VAL A 27 9.38 10.02 10.94
N LEU A 28 8.84 10.06 12.17
CA LEU A 28 8.03 11.18 12.63
C LEU A 28 8.90 12.29 13.24
N THR A 29 10.07 11.93 13.76
CA THR A 29 11.08 12.83 14.33
C THR A 29 12.47 12.44 13.83
N GLU A 30 13.31 13.43 13.55
CA GLU A 30 14.63 13.22 12.93
C GLU A 30 15.60 12.41 13.81
N ASP A 31 15.43 12.44 15.13
CA ASP A 31 16.24 11.64 16.08
C ASP A 31 16.21 10.13 15.78
N ASN A 32 15.18 9.66 15.06
CA ASN A 32 14.97 8.25 14.75
C ASN A 32 15.54 7.82 13.39
N ILE A 33 16.18 8.70 12.61
CA ILE A 33 16.68 8.39 11.26
C ILE A 33 17.66 7.21 11.31
N GLY A 34 18.58 7.19 12.28
CA GLY A 34 19.53 6.10 12.45
C GLY A 34 18.87 4.75 12.76
N PHE A 35 17.75 4.76 13.49
CA PHE A 35 16.98 3.55 13.77
C PHE A 35 16.20 3.09 12.54
N ALA A 36 15.58 4.00 11.80
CA ALA A 36 14.84 3.68 10.58
C ALA A 36 15.72 3.03 9.49
N ASN A 37 16.95 3.52 9.32
CA ASN A 37 17.91 2.91 8.40
C ASN A 37 18.28 1.48 8.80
N LYS A 38 18.52 1.22 10.10
CA LYS A 38 18.79 -0.15 10.60
C LYS A 38 17.62 -1.10 10.35
N VAL A 39 16.39 -0.60 10.50
CA VAL A 39 15.18 -1.40 10.19
C VAL A 39 15.11 -1.66 8.68
N ALA A 40 15.36 -0.67 7.83
CA ALA A 40 15.37 -0.82 6.38
C ALA A 40 16.40 -1.88 5.93
N GLU A 41 17.62 -1.84 6.48
CA GLU A 41 18.67 -2.83 6.24
C GLU A 41 18.25 -4.24 6.69
N MET A 42 17.67 -4.37 7.89
CA MET A 42 17.21 -5.66 8.40
C MET A 42 16.13 -6.28 7.52
N MET A 43 15.15 -5.48 7.09
CA MET A 43 14.06 -5.94 6.23
C MET A 43 14.59 -6.32 4.83
N THR A 44 15.48 -5.50 4.27
CA THR A 44 16.13 -5.79 2.98
C THR A 44 16.97 -7.07 3.05
N GLY A 45 17.69 -7.29 4.15
CA GLY A 45 18.43 -8.53 4.41
C GLY A 45 17.54 -9.78 4.57
N ALA A 46 16.24 -9.59 4.81
CA ALA A 46 15.23 -10.65 4.83
C ALA A 46 14.42 -10.73 3.52
N ASP A 47 14.97 -10.23 2.41
CA ASP A 47 14.36 -10.16 1.07
C ASP A 47 13.09 -9.30 0.96
N LEU A 48 12.79 -8.50 1.98
CA LEU A 48 11.76 -7.48 1.96
C LEU A 48 12.40 -6.12 1.71
N GLU A 49 12.90 -5.92 0.49
CA GLU A 49 13.53 -4.67 0.04
C GLU A 49 12.76 -3.45 0.56
N THR A 50 13.42 -2.69 1.42
CA THR A 50 12.84 -1.60 2.19
C THR A 50 13.83 -0.45 2.24
N GLU A 51 13.36 0.76 1.95
CA GLU A 51 14.18 1.96 1.89
C GLU A 51 13.69 3.00 2.89
N TYR A 52 14.64 3.69 3.53
CA TYR A 52 14.33 4.92 4.26
C TYR A 52 14.00 6.05 3.29
N THR A 53 13.00 6.86 3.62
CA THR A 53 12.64 8.07 2.87
C THR A 53 12.24 9.21 3.82
N GLU A 54 12.67 10.43 3.47
CA GLU A 54 12.31 11.67 4.17
C GLU A 54 10.87 12.10 3.86
N ILE A 55 10.33 11.67 2.72
CA ILE A 55 9.00 12.04 2.24
C ILE A 55 7.96 10.94 2.50
N ILE A 56 8.08 10.21 3.62
CA ILE A 56 7.20 9.08 3.94
C ILE A 56 5.71 9.45 3.93
N ARG A 57 5.37 10.70 4.27
CA ARG A 57 4.00 11.20 4.21
C ARG A 57 3.42 11.11 2.81
N THR A 58 4.20 11.42 1.77
CA THR A 58 3.77 11.33 0.37
C THR A 58 3.37 9.91 0.01
N TYR A 59 4.23 8.93 0.29
CA TYR A 59 3.95 7.52 0.01
C TYR A 59 2.78 6.96 0.84
N VAL A 60 2.63 7.44 2.09
CA VAL A 60 1.48 7.06 2.94
C VAL A 60 0.19 7.59 2.34
N TRP A 61 0.15 8.87 1.96
CA TRP A 61 -1.03 9.50 1.38
C TRP A 61 -1.41 8.88 0.04
N GLU A 62 -0.45 8.63 -0.84
CA GLU A 62 -0.68 7.92 -2.10
C GLU A 62 -1.39 6.59 -1.86
N LYS A 63 -0.86 5.75 -0.94
CA LYS A 63 -1.46 4.45 -0.62
C LYS A 63 -2.84 4.58 0.03
N VAL A 64 -3.04 5.57 0.90
CA VAL A 64 -4.33 5.83 1.54
C VAL A 64 -5.38 6.21 0.51
N ILE A 65 -5.06 7.12 -0.41
CA ILE A 65 -5.97 7.55 -1.49
C ILE A 65 -6.33 6.37 -2.39
N LEU A 66 -5.34 5.57 -2.82
CA LEU A 66 -5.59 4.37 -3.62
C LEU A 66 -6.51 3.37 -2.89
N ASN A 67 -6.25 3.11 -1.62
CA ASN A 67 -7.08 2.20 -0.82
C ASN A 67 -8.49 2.77 -0.58
N ALA A 68 -8.62 4.08 -0.37
CA ALA A 68 -9.89 4.75 -0.17
C ALA A 68 -10.76 4.78 -1.43
N ALA A 69 -10.14 4.79 -2.62
CA ALA A 69 -10.87 4.68 -3.88
C ALA A 69 -11.30 3.24 -4.19
N LEU A 70 -10.48 2.23 -3.85
CA LEU A 70 -10.73 0.84 -4.26
C LEU A 70 -11.47 -0.02 -3.22
N ALA A 71 -11.11 0.09 -1.94
CA ALA A 71 -11.63 -0.81 -0.91
C ALA A 71 -13.13 -0.62 -0.64
N PRO A 72 -13.67 0.61 -0.53
CA PRO A 72 -15.10 0.81 -0.34
C PRO A 72 -15.94 0.32 -1.52
N LEU A 73 -15.47 0.55 -2.76
CA LEU A 73 -16.15 0.07 -3.97
C LEU A 73 -16.17 -1.46 -4.02
N SER A 74 -15.04 -2.10 -3.72
CA SER A 74 -14.96 -3.57 -3.64
C SER A 74 -15.91 -4.12 -2.57
N ALA A 75 -15.94 -3.48 -1.39
CA ALA A 75 -16.80 -3.89 -0.28
C ALA A 75 -18.29 -3.71 -0.58
N LEU A 76 -18.67 -2.62 -1.25
CA LEU A 76 -20.06 -2.30 -1.58
C LEU A 76 -20.61 -3.19 -2.69
N THR A 77 -19.82 -3.45 -3.72
CA THR A 77 -20.26 -4.18 -4.92
C THR A 77 -20.02 -5.69 -4.83
N GLY A 78 -19.20 -6.14 -3.89
CA GLY A 78 -18.72 -7.53 -3.83
C GLY A 78 -17.70 -7.89 -4.91
N MET A 79 -17.26 -6.91 -5.71
CA MET A 79 -16.24 -7.09 -6.74
C MET A 79 -14.84 -7.16 -6.13
N THR A 80 -13.96 -7.89 -6.80
CA THR A 80 -12.52 -7.80 -6.58
C THR A 80 -11.99 -6.44 -7.04
N MET A 81 -10.83 -6.02 -6.50
CA MET A 81 -10.17 -4.78 -6.95
C MET A 81 -9.92 -4.78 -8.47
N LYS A 82 -9.63 -5.95 -9.06
CA LYS A 82 -9.44 -6.09 -10.51
C LYS A 82 -10.73 -5.78 -11.27
N GLU A 83 -11.86 -6.32 -10.82
CA GLU A 83 -13.18 -6.07 -11.43
C GLU A 83 -13.57 -4.60 -11.30
N VAL A 84 -13.36 -3.98 -10.13
CA VAL A 84 -13.59 -2.53 -9.92
C VAL A 84 -12.84 -1.69 -10.96
N THR A 85 -11.57 -2.03 -11.23
CA THR A 85 -10.71 -1.30 -12.20
C THR A 85 -10.95 -1.62 -13.68
N THR A 86 -11.85 -2.55 -13.99
CA THR A 86 -12.09 -3.01 -15.38
C THR A 86 -13.54 -2.90 -15.82
N PHE A 87 -14.49 -2.82 -14.89
CA PHE A 87 -15.87 -2.51 -15.18
C PHE A 87 -16.07 -0.99 -15.24
N GLU A 88 -16.74 -0.53 -16.30
CA GLU A 88 -16.81 0.88 -16.69
C GLU A 88 -17.36 1.77 -15.56
N ASP A 89 -18.55 1.45 -15.04
CA ASP A 89 -19.21 2.26 -14.01
C ASP A 89 -18.37 2.38 -12.73
N THR A 90 -17.76 1.27 -12.27
CA THR A 90 -16.93 1.27 -11.07
C THR A 90 -15.58 1.93 -11.29
N THR A 91 -15.07 1.90 -12.51
CA THR A 91 -13.82 2.60 -12.87
C THR A 91 -14.03 4.10 -12.84
N GLU A 92 -15.16 4.61 -13.34
CA GLU A 92 -15.49 6.03 -13.26
C GLU A 92 -15.71 6.47 -11.80
N MET A 93 -16.45 5.70 -11.00
CA MET A 93 -16.60 5.99 -9.56
C MET A 93 -15.24 6.02 -8.83
N MET A 94 -14.36 5.06 -9.14
CA MET A 94 -13.02 5.03 -8.55
C MET A 94 -12.22 6.28 -8.90
N LYS A 95 -12.28 6.76 -10.15
CA LYS A 95 -11.57 7.98 -10.58
C LYS A 95 -12.06 9.21 -9.82
N GLU A 96 -13.37 9.37 -9.63
CA GLU A 96 -13.90 10.48 -8.84
C GLU A 96 -13.41 10.42 -7.38
N LEU A 97 -13.40 9.24 -6.76
CA LEU A 97 -12.83 9.08 -5.41
C LEU A 97 -11.33 9.38 -5.34
N LEU A 98 -10.56 9.06 -6.39
CA LEU A 98 -9.15 9.44 -6.48
C LEU A 98 -8.99 10.96 -6.58
N HIS A 99 -9.81 11.62 -7.41
CA HIS A 99 -9.80 13.08 -7.54
C HIS A 99 -10.16 13.78 -6.23
N GLU A 100 -11.18 13.29 -5.52
CA GLU A 100 -11.53 13.78 -4.18
C GLU A 100 -10.37 13.60 -3.20
N GLY A 101 -9.76 12.41 -3.17
CA GLY A 101 -8.66 12.10 -2.27
C GLY A 101 -7.39 12.94 -2.50
N ILE A 102 -7.11 13.33 -3.74
CA ILE A 102 -5.98 14.21 -4.10
C ILE A 102 -6.24 15.67 -3.65
N THR A 103 -7.51 16.07 -3.55
CA THR A 103 -7.90 17.47 -3.28
C THR A 103 -7.86 17.82 -1.79
N VAL A 104 -7.74 16.83 -0.90
CA VAL A 104 -7.71 16.98 0.58
C VAL A 104 -6.29 17.02 1.10
#